data_AF-A0A6I3MKP8-F1
#
_entry.id   AF-A0A6I3MKP8-F1
#
_cell.length_a   1.000
_cell.length_b   1.000
_cell.length_c   1.000
_cell.angle_alpha   90.00
_cell.angle_beta   90.00
_cell.angle_gamma   90.00
#
_symmetry.space_group_name_H-M   'P 1'
#
loop_
_entity.id
_entity.type
_entity.pdbx_description
1 polymer ?
#
loop_
_entity_poly.entity_id
_entity_poly.type
_entity_poly.pdbx_seq_one_letter_code
_entity_poly.pdbx_strand_id
1 'polypeptide(L)'
;DSSLKTYTYAYDALNRLTQGTDASALNPGRYNEGLSYDKNGNIMSLLRTGNTNAAATAFGTMDNLVYSYDTGNKLVKVEDSSGSTEGFNNGSNTAVEYTYDSNGNMKTDANKGITAVTYNYLNLPLKVTLSTGFIDYVYDASGVKQRKTISTGGSTDYAGSFVYENNALKQFAQPEGYVVYNSGVFNYIYQYKDHLGNIRLSYQDKDNNGVVNNTEIVQESNYYPFGLTQKGYNGVVNGVDNKYKYNGKELQDELGLGMYDYGWRNYDSALGRWMNIDNLAEKYVSASPYHYAGNNPVLNLDVDGNEFTESAWRWVNRLIADINSRQEKNNRSIADYQSKISNGGSDRQIARWNRNINSLTTNNAELETTRGETATLAASSQVYNVIEDSNGTQSDAIGNTSTTNSTSFNFANGNIDISVSSGTSLGLFAHELKHAFQFETGIYSIGPALSRVPYTNLFYDKNDEVEAYQRGALFGDRNNYSANNLPAEYSEIPTGPYNFNNVQPTSSRIGSPNQQQDLQNIANRIGHAFRIDGRTYYKRR
;
A
#
# COMPACT_ATOMS: atom_id res chain seq x y z
N ASP A 1 7.73 8.94 -27.83
CA ASP A 1 7.83 7.62 -28.49
C ASP A 1 6.44 7.26 -29.01
N SER A 2 6.30 6.83 -30.27
CA SER A 2 4.99 6.46 -30.87
C SER A 2 4.79 4.94 -30.99
N SER A 3 5.64 4.13 -30.35
CA SER A 3 5.57 2.68 -30.39
C SER A 3 4.90 2.08 -29.17
N LEU A 4 4.00 1.12 -29.40
CA LEU A 4 3.45 0.29 -28.33
C LEU A 4 4.57 -0.55 -27.72
N LYS A 5 4.62 -0.56 -26.38
CA LYS A 5 5.52 -1.40 -25.61
C LYS A 5 4.78 -2.64 -25.14
N THR A 6 5.44 -3.79 -25.23
CA THR A 6 4.87 -5.07 -24.83
C THR A 6 5.90 -5.80 -23.99
N TYR A 7 5.47 -6.34 -22.85
CA TYR A 7 6.31 -7.18 -22.00
C TYR A 7 5.64 -8.54 -21.79
N THR A 8 6.46 -9.58 -21.78
CA THR A 8 6.05 -10.96 -21.48
C THR A 8 6.74 -11.42 -20.20
N TYR A 9 5.97 -11.97 -19.26
CA TYR A 9 6.48 -12.44 -17.99
C TYR A 9 6.36 -13.96 -17.88
N ALA A 10 7.37 -14.60 -17.30
CA ALA A 10 7.37 -16.02 -16.97
C ALA A 10 7.60 -16.21 -15.47
N TYR A 11 7.03 -17.29 -14.94
CA TYR A 11 7.05 -17.60 -13.52
C TYR A 11 7.43 -19.06 -13.29
N ASP A 12 7.95 -19.38 -12.11
CA ASP A 12 8.08 -20.76 -11.66
C ASP A 12 6.80 -21.30 -11.03
N ALA A 13 6.82 -22.56 -10.59
CA ALA A 13 5.66 -23.22 -9.98
C ALA A 13 5.22 -22.63 -8.63
N LEU A 14 6.03 -21.74 -8.03
CA LEU A 14 5.71 -21.01 -6.80
C LEU A 14 5.27 -19.57 -7.11
N ASN A 15 4.93 -19.27 -8.37
CA ASN A 15 4.56 -17.94 -8.87
C ASN A 15 5.64 -16.87 -8.67
N ARG A 16 6.92 -17.25 -8.60
CA ARG A 16 8.04 -16.30 -8.54
C ARG A 16 8.45 -15.92 -9.95
N LEU A 17 8.70 -14.65 -10.21
CA LEU A 17 9.08 -14.13 -11.52
C LEU A 17 10.43 -14.71 -11.94
N THR A 18 10.49 -15.46 -13.02
CA THR A 18 11.75 -16.00 -13.56
C THR A 18 12.25 -15.21 -14.76
N GLN A 19 11.35 -14.53 -15.48
CA GLN A 19 11.71 -13.72 -16.64
C GLN A 19 10.72 -12.58 -16.87
N GLY A 20 11.23 -11.39 -17.20
CA GLY A 20 10.50 -10.31 -17.86
C GLY A 20 11.20 -10.00 -19.18
N THR A 21 10.48 -10.15 -20.30
CA THR A 21 11.03 -9.93 -21.64
C THR A 21 10.38 -8.73 -22.30
N ASP A 22 11.18 -7.76 -22.73
CA ASP A 22 10.74 -6.68 -23.60
C ASP A 22 10.46 -7.23 -25.01
N ALA A 23 9.18 -7.43 -25.30
CA ALA A 23 8.64 -7.91 -26.57
C ALA A 23 8.17 -6.76 -27.47
N SER A 24 8.63 -5.53 -27.22
CA SER A 24 8.29 -4.35 -28.02
C SER A 24 8.78 -4.51 -29.46
N ALA A 25 7.96 -4.08 -30.42
CA ALA A 25 8.30 -4.18 -31.85
C ALA A 25 9.53 -3.34 -32.22
N LEU A 26 9.68 -2.18 -31.59
CA LEU A 26 10.88 -1.36 -31.72
C LEU A 26 11.87 -1.69 -30.61
N ASN A 27 13.00 -2.28 -31.03
CA ASN A 27 14.12 -2.67 -30.19
C ASN A 27 13.79 -3.77 -29.15
N PRO A 28 13.32 -4.95 -29.59
CA PRO A 28 13.02 -6.05 -28.69
C PRO A 28 14.25 -6.45 -27.88
N GLY A 29 14.02 -6.86 -26.64
CA GLY A 29 15.04 -7.37 -25.74
C GLY A 29 15.95 -6.32 -25.10
N ARG A 30 15.64 -5.02 -25.24
CA ARG A 30 16.46 -3.96 -24.64
C ARG A 30 16.39 -3.92 -23.11
N TYR A 31 15.25 -4.32 -22.54
CA TYR A 31 15.00 -4.23 -21.10
C TYR A 31 14.51 -5.55 -20.52
N ASN A 32 15.24 -6.63 -20.79
CA ASN A 32 14.95 -7.95 -20.23
C ASN A 32 15.48 -8.06 -18.80
N GLU A 33 14.81 -8.90 -18.01
CA GLU A 33 15.22 -9.30 -16.67
C GLU A 33 15.02 -10.82 -16.52
N GLY A 34 16.01 -11.53 -15.98
CA GLY A 34 15.96 -12.97 -15.74
C GLY A 34 16.50 -13.31 -14.38
N LEU A 35 15.77 -14.14 -13.62
CA LEU A 35 16.08 -14.45 -12.23
C LEU A 35 16.13 -15.95 -11.96
N SER A 36 16.96 -16.34 -11.00
CA SER A 36 16.89 -17.66 -10.36
C SER A 36 16.83 -17.50 -8.85
N TYR A 37 16.28 -18.51 -8.16
CA TYR A 37 16.07 -18.47 -6.72
C TYR A 37 16.52 -19.76 -6.06
N ASP A 38 16.91 -19.67 -4.79
CA ASP A 38 17.00 -20.84 -3.93
C ASP A 38 15.60 -21.31 -3.47
N LYS A 39 15.57 -22.31 -2.57
CA LYS A 39 14.32 -22.86 -2.03
C LYS A 39 13.57 -21.90 -1.11
N ASN A 40 14.28 -20.97 -0.46
CA ASN A 40 13.69 -19.98 0.43
C ASN A 40 13.30 -18.70 -0.33
N GLY A 41 13.55 -18.64 -1.64
CA GLY A 41 13.23 -17.46 -2.45
C GLY A 41 14.26 -16.34 -2.34
N ASN A 42 15.49 -16.63 -1.91
CA ASN A 42 16.60 -15.69 -2.14
C ASN A 42 16.95 -15.68 -3.63
N ILE A 43 17.12 -14.50 -4.22
CA ILE A 43 17.61 -14.35 -5.60
C ILE A 43 19.04 -14.89 -5.65
N MET A 44 19.31 -15.87 -6.50
CA MET A 44 20.64 -16.46 -6.70
C MET A 44 21.37 -15.83 -7.89
N SER A 45 20.64 -15.43 -8.92
CA SER A 45 21.18 -14.73 -10.08
C SER A 45 20.18 -13.72 -10.63
N LEU A 46 20.69 -12.60 -11.17
CA LEU A 46 19.90 -11.59 -11.89
C LEU A 46 20.65 -11.20 -13.18
N LEU A 47 20.04 -11.48 -14.32
CA LEU A 47 20.52 -11.03 -15.63
C LEU A 47 19.61 -9.90 -16.11
N ARG A 48 20.15 -8.70 -16.34
CA ARG A 48 19.41 -7.59 -16.96
C ARG A 48 20.08 -7.15 -18.25
N THR A 49 19.28 -6.96 -19.30
CA THR A 49 19.70 -6.17 -20.45
C THR A 49 19.20 -4.75 -20.31
N GLY A 50 19.98 -3.77 -20.75
CA GLY A 50 19.71 -2.35 -20.54
C GLY A 50 20.73 -1.49 -21.25
N ASN A 51 20.79 -0.20 -20.88
CA ASN A 51 21.87 0.66 -21.33
C ASN A 51 23.20 0.25 -20.70
N THR A 52 24.30 0.33 -21.44
CA THR A 52 25.64 -0.05 -20.97
C THR A 52 26.59 1.14 -20.88
N ASN A 53 26.06 2.35 -21.08
CA ASN A 53 26.80 3.60 -20.90
C ASN A 53 25.90 4.72 -20.37
N ALA A 54 26.52 5.71 -19.74
CA ALA A 54 25.83 6.83 -19.10
C ALA A 54 24.95 7.65 -20.06
N ALA A 55 25.37 7.77 -21.33
CA ALA A 55 24.62 8.48 -22.36
C ALA A 55 23.40 7.68 -22.89
N ALA A 56 23.23 6.43 -22.47
CA ALA A 56 22.20 5.51 -22.93
C ALA A 56 22.10 5.38 -24.46
N THR A 57 23.26 5.36 -25.13
CA THR A 57 23.37 5.17 -26.58
C THR A 57 23.75 3.75 -26.98
N ALA A 58 24.22 2.93 -26.04
CA ALA A 58 24.53 1.52 -26.23
C ALA A 58 23.66 0.65 -25.32
N PHE A 59 23.18 -0.48 -25.85
CA PHE A 59 22.34 -1.43 -25.12
C PHE A 59 22.91 -2.85 -25.22
N GLY A 60 22.84 -3.60 -24.14
CA GLY A 60 23.41 -4.95 -24.02
C GLY A 60 23.15 -5.53 -22.63
N THR A 61 23.98 -6.48 -22.19
CA THR A 61 23.96 -6.97 -20.80
C THR A 61 24.42 -5.86 -19.87
N MET A 62 23.49 -5.34 -19.06
CA MET A 62 23.72 -4.30 -18.07
C MET A 62 24.08 -4.87 -16.70
N ASP A 63 23.56 -6.06 -16.39
CA ASP A 63 23.88 -6.78 -15.16
C ASP A 63 23.93 -8.27 -15.44
N ASN A 64 24.90 -8.97 -14.87
CA ASN A 64 24.97 -10.41 -14.77
C ASN A 64 25.41 -10.80 -13.35
N LEU A 65 24.45 -10.66 -12.43
CA LEU A 65 24.66 -10.72 -11.00
C LEU A 65 24.61 -12.14 -10.47
N VAL A 66 25.53 -12.46 -9.56
CA VAL A 66 25.52 -13.68 -8.74
C VAL A 66 25.52 -13.30 -7.27
N TYR A 67 24.55 -13.81 -6.53
CA TYR A 67 24.33 -13.49 -5.12
C TYR A 67 24.88 -14.62 -4.24
N SER A 68 25.60 -14.24 -3.19
CA SER A 68 26.08 -15.18 -2.17
C SER A 68 25.50 -14.82 -0.82
N TYR A 69 24.99 -15.81 -0.09
CA TYR A 69 24.35 -15.63 1.22
C TYR A 69 25.17 -16.28 2.32
N ASP A 70 24.86 -15.92 3.57
CA ASP A 70 25.32 -16.66 4.74
C ASP A 70 24.61 -18.03 4.82
N THR A 71 24.71 -18.71 5.96
CA THR A 71 23.97 -19.97 6.17
C THR A 71 22.45 -19.78 6.26
N GLY A 72 21.96 -18.54 6.21
CA GLY A 72 20.55 -18.17 6.22
C GLY A 72 20.20 -17.35 4.98
N ASN A 73 19.56 -16.20 5.20
CA ASN A 73 19.01 -15.36 4.12
C ASN A 73 19.72 -14.00 4.02
N LYS A 74 20.83 -13.79 4.76
CA LYS A 74 21.57 -12.53 4.74
C LYS A 74 22.55 -12.54 3.59
N LEU A 75 22.39 -11.58 2.68
CA LEU A 75 23.28 -11.41 1.54
C LEU A 75 24.68 -11.08 2.04
N VAL A 76 25.69 -11.76 1.56
CA VAL A 76 27.10 -11.56 1.92
C VAL A 76 27.84 -10.79 0.81
N LYS A 77 27.51 -11.09 -0.44
CA LYS A 77 28.22 -10.58 -1.62
C LYS A 77 27.36 -10.61 -2.87
N VAL A 78 27.56 -9.65 -3.77
CA VAL A 78 27.01 -9.69 -5.13
C VAL A 78 28.13 -9.42 -6.13
N GLU A 79 28.33 -10.35 -7.05
CA GLU A 79 29.29 -10.20 -8.13
C GLU A 79 28.58 -9.83 -9.42
N ASP A 80 29.04 -8.78 -10.10
CA ASP A 80 28.61 -8.50 -11.48
C ASP A 80 29.74 -8.78 -12.49
N SER A 81 29.45 -9.69 -13.42
CA SER A 81 30.37 -10.04 -14.51
C SER A 81 30.10 -9.28 -15.81
N SER A 82 29.08 -8.41 -15.84
CA SER A 82 28.74 -7.60 -17.02
C SER A 82 29.79 -6.53 -17.35
N GLY A 83 30.46 -6.00 -16.32
CA GLY A 83 31.38 -4.86 -16.41
C GLY A 83 30.70 -3.50 -16.58
N SER A 84 29.37 -3.44 -16.56
CA SER A 84 28.59 -2.21 -16.61
C SER A 84 28.38 -1.63 -15.21
N THR A 85 28.25 -0.30 -15.12
CA THR A 85 27.91 0.41 -13.87
C THR A 85 26.54 1.08 -13.94
N GLU A 86 25.76 0.81 -14.98
CA GLU A 86 24.49 1.50 -15.25
C GLU A 86 23.29 0.89 -14.50
N GLY A 87 23.42 -0.37 -14.04
CA GLY A 87 22.47 -1.07 -13.19
C GLY A 87 22.96 -1.15 -11.75
N PHE A 88 23.30 -2.35 -11.29
CA PHE A 88 24.06 -2.55 -10.06
C PHE A 88 25.52 -2.14 -10.30
N ASN A 89 26.03 -1.25 -9.46
CA ASN A 89 27.42 -0.82 -9.52
C ASN A 89 28.25 -1.69 -8.56
N ASN A 90 29.03 -2.63 -9.12
CA ASN A 90 29.93 -3.50 -8.38
C ASN A 90 31.19 -2.74 -7.91
N GLY A 91 31.00 -1.84 -6.94
CA GLY A 91 32.03 -0.91 -6.46
C GLY A 91 33.08 -1.54 -5.53
N SER A 92 32.86 -2.76 -5.07
CA SER A 92 33.78 -3.53 -4.23
C SER A 92 33.88 -4.97 -4.73
N ASN A 93 34.98 -5.65 -4.40
CA ASN A 93 35.08 -7.09 -4.62
C ASN A 93 35.82 -7.71 -3.43
N THR A 94 35.11 -7.78 -2.30
CA THR A 94 35.64 -8.35 -1.05
C THR A 94 34.91 -9.64 -0.71
N ALA A 95 35.48 -10.47 0.17
CA ALA A 95 34.82 -11.73 0.56
C ALA A 95 33.46 -11.50 1.25
N VAL A 96 33.33 -10.38 1.97
CA VAL A 96 32.11 -9.91 2.61
C VAL A 96 31.95 -8.44 2.26
N GLU A 97 30.82 -8.09 1.67
CA GLU A 97 30.48 -6.71 1.25
C GLU A 97 29.31 -6.17 2.07
N TYR A 98 28.40 -7.07 2.45
CA TYR A 98 27.22 -6.76 3.24
C TYR A 98 27.37 -7.37 4.62
N THR A 99 27.16 -6.56 5.66
CA THR A 99 27.14 -7.04 7.06
C THR A 99 25.86 -6.60 7.73
N TYR A 100 25.52 -7.23 8.86
CA TYR A 100 24.25 -7.02 9.55
C TYR A 100 24.46 -6.90 11.06
N ASP A 101 23.53 -6.24 11.73
CA ASP A 101 23.44 -6.27 13.18
C ASP A 101 22.81 -7.60 13.67
N SER A 102 22.63 -7.71 14.99
CA SER A 102 22.03 -8.90 15.62
C SER A 102 20.56 -9.10 15.27
N ASN A 103 19.85 -8.02 14.91
CA ASN A 103 18.44 -8.06 14.54
C ASN A 103 18.24 -8.41 13.05
N GLY A 104 19.31 -8.43 12.25
CA GLY A 104 19.24 -8.68 10.82
C GLY A 104 19.08 -7.41 9.98
N ASN A 105 19.36 -6.24 10.53
CA ASN A 105 19.42 -5.01 9.75
C ASN A 105 20.79 -4.86 9.10
N MET A 106 20.84 -4.48 7.82
CA MET A 106 22.12 -4.24 7.15
C MET A 106 22.89 -3.09 7.82
N LYS A 107 24.16 -3.33 8.15
CA LYS A 107 25.08 -2.32 8.69
C LYS A 107 25.99 -1.71 7.64
N THR A 108 26.40 -2.50 6.65
CA THR A 108 27.36 -2.06 5.63
C THR A 108 26.95 -2.58 4.27
N ASP A 109 27.28 -1.80 3.26
CA ASP A 109 27.26 -2.18 1.84
C ASP A 109 28.50 -1.56 1.20
N ALA A 110 29.49 -2.40 0.94
CA ALA A 110 30.75 -1.96 0.36
C ALA A 110 30.59 -1.39 -1.07
N ASN A 111 29.59 -1.84 -1.82
CA ASN A 111 29.37 -1.43 -3.22
C ASN A 111 28.84 0.01 -3.32
N LYS A 112 27.99 0.42 -2.36
CA LYS A 112 27.51 1.81 -2.22
C LYS A 112 28.36 2.66 -1.28
N GLY A 113 29.44 2.11 -0.72
CA GLY A 113 30.29 2.79 0.24
C GLY A 113 29.61 3.07 1.59
N ILE A 114 28.56 2.32 1.94
CA ILE A 114 27.90 2.41 3.24
C ILE A 114 28.79 1.72 4.28
N THR A 115 29.33 2.52 5.18
CA THR A 115 30.30 2.08 6.21
C THR A 115 29.64 1.79 7.55
N ALA A 116 28.49 2.38 7.83
CA ALA A 116 27.70 2.10 9.02
C ALA A 116 26.24 2.53 8.82
N VAL A 117 25.32 1.78 9.40
CA VAL A 117 23.93 2.20 9.64
C VAL A 117 23.60 1.98 11.10
N THR A 118 23.02 2.99 11.75
CA THR A 118 22.46 2.86 13.10
C THR A 118 20.95 2.88 13.04
N TYR A 119 20.30 2.06 13.86
CA TYR A 119 18.86 1.84 13.83
C TYR A 119 18.19 2.25 15.14
N ASN A 120 16.91 2.61 15.08
CA ASN A 120 16.07 2.78 16.26
C ASN A 120 15.47 1.43 16.72
N TYR A 121 14.66 1.47 17.78
CA TYR A 121 13.99 0.27 18.34
C TYR A 121 12.97 -0.38 17.39
N LEU A 122 12.57 0.32 16.32
CA LEU A 122 11.67 -0.14 15.27
C LEU A 122 12.43 -0.71 14.06
N ASN A 123 13.76 -0.86 14.15
CA ASN A 123 14.65 -1.26 13.05
C ASN A 123 14.68 -0.26 11.87
N LEU A 124 14.28 1.00 12.09
CA LEU A 124 14.36 2.07 11.08
C LEU A 124 15.72 2.79 11.15
N PRO A 125 16.37 3.14 10.02
CA PRO A 125 17.67 3.80 10.03
C PRO A 125 17.60 5.19 10.67
N LEU A 126 18.33 5.42 11.76
CA LEU A 126 18.54 6.77 12.32
C LEU A 126 19.64 7.53 11.58
N LYS A 127 20.67 6.80 11.11
CA LYS A 127 21.80 7.37 10.40
C LYS A 127 22.41 6.37 9.44
N VAL A 128 22.58 6.78 8.20
CA VAL A 128 23.34 6.03 7.18
C VAL A 128 24.63 6.79 6.91
N THR A 129 25.77 6.17 7.18
CA THR A 129 27.11 6.75 6.96
C THR A 129 27.73 6.15 5.71
N LEU A 130 27.99 6.99 4.72
CA LEU A 130 28.65 6.66 3.47
C LEU A 130 30.09 7.21 3.46
N SER A 131 30.92 6.77 2.52
CA SER A 131 32.27 7.31 2.31
C SER A 131 32.28 8.81 1.95
N THR A 132 31.17 9.33 1.42
CA THR A 132 30.99 10.70 0.94
C THR A 132 30.29 11.61 1.96
N GLY A 133 29.78 11.08 3.07
CA GLY A 133 28.98 11.83 4.04
C GLY A 133 28.02 10.95 4.83
N PHE A 134 27.01 11.54 5.44
CA PHE A 134 25.96 10.79 6.12
C PHE A 134 24.58 11.42 5.90
N ILE A 135 23.55 10.60 6.10
CA ILE A 135 22.15 11.02 6.11
C ILE A 135 21.58 10.66 7.49
N ASP A 136 21.08 11.66 8.22
CA ASP A 136 20.38 11.48 9.49
C ASP A 136 18.86 11.54 9.25
N TYR A 137 18.12 10.68 9.95
CA TYR A 137 16.66 10.58 9.86
C TYR A 137 16.00 10.80 11.21
N VAL A 138 14.82 11.40 11.18
CA VAL A 138 13.94 11.56 12.35
C VAL A 138 12.59 10.95 12.02
N TYR A 139 12.08 10.16 12.95
CA TYR A 139 10.77 9.52 12.88
C TYR A 139 9.95 9.92 14.10
N ASP A 140 8.63 9.88 13.97
CA ASP A 140 7.76 9.86 15.14
C ASP A 140 7.71 8.47 15.79
N ALA A 141 6.98 8.36 16.90
CA ALA A 141 6.87 7.13 17.67
C ALA A 141 6.14 6.00 16.91
N SER A 142 5.40 6.31 15.85
CA SER A 142 4.72 5.33 14.99
C SER A 142 5.58 4.83 13.83
N GLY A 143 6.80 5.35 13.68
CA GLY A 143 7.72 4.98 12.61
C GLY A 143 7.53 5.79 11.33
N VAL A 144 6.70 6.83 11.32
CA VAL A 144 6.57 7.72 10.16
C VAL A 144 7.75 8.68 10.13
N LYS A 145 8.42 8.74 8.97
CA LYS A 145 9.55 9.64 8.76
C LYS A 145 9.10 11.10 8.76
N GLN A 146 9.73 11.90 9.60
CA GLN A 146 9.43 13.32 9.79
C GLN A 146 10.49 14.22 9.15
N ARG A 147 11.76 13.78 9.11
CA ARG A 147 12.86 14.54 8.52
C ARG A 147 13.99 13.65 8.02
N LYS A 148 14.68 14.10 6.97
CA LYS A 148 16.05 13.68 6.63
C LYS A 148 16.99 14.88 6.51
N THR A 149 18.24 14.71 6.90
CA THR A 149 19.30 15.74 6.81
C THR A 149 20.56 15.15 6.21
N ILE A 150 21.16 15.83 5.23
CA ILE A 150 22.35 15.36 4.53
C ILE A 150 23.56 16.14 5.03
N SER A 151 24.65 15.45 5.36
CA SER A 151 25.85 16.07 5.95
C SER A 151 26.54 17.09 5.06
N THR A 152 26.40 16.96 3.73
CA THR A 152 26.95 17.89 2.74
C THR A 152 26.06 19.11 2.51
N GLY A 153 24.92 19.20 3.21
CA GLY A 153 23.93 20.26 3.10
C GLY A 153 22.61 19.76 2.53
N GLY A 154 21.52 20.36 2.98
CA GLY A 154 20.16 19.97 2.60
C GLY A 154 19.39 19.30 3.74
N SER A 155 18.14 19.71 3.93
CA SER A 155 17.17 18.99 4.75
C SER A 155 15.85 18.86 4.02
N THR A 156 15.16 17.75 4.27
CA THR A 156 13.79 17.53 3.83
C THR A 156 12.92 17.21 5.02
N ASP A 157 11.84 17.96 5.17
CA ASP A 157 10.83 17.80 6.22
C ASP A 157 9.52 17.29 5.59
N TYR A 158 8.87 16.37 6.29
CA TYR A 158 7.65 15.72 5.84
C TYR A 158 6.52 16.02 6.83
N ALA A 159 5.41 16.54 6.33
CA ALA A 159 4.20 16.79 7.12
C ALA A 159 3.00 16.22 6.36
N GLY A 160 2.69 14.95 6.61
CA GLY A 160 1.73 14.21 5.79
C GLY A 160 2.19 14.15 4.33
N SER A 161 1.36 14.63 3.41
CA SER A 161 1.70 14.71 1.99
C SER A 161 2.56 15.92 1.61
N PHE A 162 2.81 16.85 2.52
CA PHE A 162 3.60 18.06 2.26
C PHE A 162 5.08 17.78 2.48
N VAL A 163 5.88 18.19 1.50
CA VAL A 163 7.34 18.06 1.50
C VAL A 163 7.94 19.46 1.48
N TYR A 164 8.82 19.71 2.44
CA TYR A 164 9.58 20.95 2.55
C TYR A 164 11.06 20.66 2.35
N GLU A 165 11.74 21.46 1.54
CA GLU A 165 13.20 21.40 1.38
C GLU A 165 13.79 22.67 1.97
N ASN A 166 14.74 22.53 2.90
CA ASN A 166 15.40 23.66 3.57
C ASN A 166 14.40 24.68 4.17
N ASN A 167 13.36 24.17 4.84
CA ASN A 167 12.24 24.94 5.42
C ASN A 167 11.33 25.67 4.40
N ALA A 168 11.44 25.41 3.11
CA ALA A 168 10.55 25.96 2.09
C ALA A 168 9.63 24.87 1.53
N LEU A 169 8.33 25.17 1.37
CA LEU A 169 7.39 24.24 0.75
C LEU A 169 7.87 23.92 -0.67
N LYS A 170 8.07 22.63 -0.94
CA LYS A 170 8.50 22.15 -2.25
C LYS A 170 7.33 21.64 -3.06
N GLN A 171 6.60 20.70 -2.48
CA GLN A 171 5.47 20.04 -3.13
C GLN A 171 4.52 19.41 -2.12
N PHE A 172 3.31 19.09 -2.57
CA PHE A 172 2.39 18.24 -1.83
C PHE A 172 1.53 17.39 -2.78
N ALA A 173 1.08 16.22 -2.31
CA ALA A 173 0.28 15.31 -3.13
C ALA A 173 -1.15 15.82 -3.36
N GLN A 174 -1.72 15.44 -4.51
CA GLN A 174 -3.15 15.55 -4.84
C GLN A 174 -3.63 14.22 -5.45
N PRO A 175 -4.96 13.96 -5.58
CA PRO A 175 -5.46 12.67 -6.04
C PRO A 175 -4.88 12.18 -7.38
N GLU A 176 -4.64 13.10 -8.32
CA GLU A 176 -4.20 12.80 -9.68
C GLU A 176 -2.69 13.08 -9.91
N GLY A 177 -1.94 13.44 -8.86
CA GLY A 177 -0.52 13.77 -8.97
C GLY A 177 -0.02 14.59 -7.78
N TYR A 178 0.61 15.73 -8.05
CA TYR A 178 1.16 16.61 -7.00
C TYR A 178 1.15 18.07 -7.43
N VAL A 179 1.25 18.96 -6.46
CA VAL A 179 1.38 20.40 -6.68
C VAL A 179 2.78 20.82 -6.30
N VAL A 180 3.46 21.51 -7.20
CA VAL A 180 4.77 22.13 -6.95
C VAL A 180 4.57 23.59 -6.59
N TYR A 181 5.17 24.01 -5.48
CA TYR A 181 5.23 25.43 -5.12
C TYR A 181 6.55 26.03 -5.62
N ASN A 182 6.46 27.04 -6.47
CA ASN A 182 7.64 27.79 -6.93
C ASN A 182 7.33 29.28 -6.95
N SER A 183 8.06 30.05 -6.14
CA SER A 183 8.05 31.52 -6.15
C SER A 183 6.64 32.15 -6.09
N GLY A 184 5.76 31.60 -5.23
CA GLY A 184 4.38 32.10 -5.08
C GLY A 184 3.35 31.46 -6.01
N VAL A 185 3.78 30.59 -6.93
CA VAL A 185 2.90 29.93 -7.90
C VAL A 185 2.77 28.44 -7.58
N PHE A 186 1.53 27.95 -7.60
CA PHE A 186 1.20 26.52 -7.52
C PHE A 186 1.07 25.95 -8.92
N ASN A 187 1.93 25.00 -9.26
CA ASN A 187 1.91 24.29 -10.54
C ASN A 187 1.34 22.89 -10.31
N TYR A 188 0.25 22.57 -11.00
CA TYR A 188 -0.43 21.29 -10.88
C TYR A 188 0.18 20.29 -11.85
N ILE A 189 0.78 19.24 -11.29
CA ILE A 189 1.37 18.14 -12.04
C ILE A 189 0.45 16.92 -11.91
N TYR A 190 0.13 16.32 -13.04
CA TYR A 190 -0.67 15.11 -13.17
C TYR A 190 0.23 13.92 -13.48
N GLN A 191 -0.18 12.74 -13.03
CA GLN A 191 0.61 11.52 -13.16
C GLN A 191 -0.18 10.43 -13.89
N TYR A 192 0.44 9.86 -14.92
CA TYR A 192 0.01 8.60 -15.50
C TYR A 192 0.75 7.44 -14.81
N LYS A 193 -0.03 6.51 -14.25
CA LYS A 193 0.47 5.39 -13.45
C LYS A 193 0.11 4.06 -14.10
N ASP A 194 0.92 3.04 -13.86
CA ASP A 194 0.56 1.66 -14.24
C ASP A 194 -0.32 0.97 -13.19
N HIS A 195 -0.60 -0.32 -13.38
CA HIS A 195 -1.52 -1.09 -12.53
C HIS A 195 -1.04 -1.28 -11.08
N LEU A 196 0.25 -1.10 -10.80
CA LEU A 196 0.83 -1.13 -9.44
C LEU A 196 1.10 0.27 -8.89
N GLY A 197 0.62 1.31 -9.58
CA GLY A 197 0.80 2.69 -9.16
C GLY A 197 2.20 3.25 -9.45
N ASN A 198 3.04 2.58 -10.25
CA ASN A 198 4.33 3.14 -10.64
C ASN A 198 4.11 4.36 -11.53
N ILE A 199 4.80 5.46 -11.24
CA ILE A 199 4.67 6.70 -12.00
C ILE A 199 5.43 6.56 -13.32
N ARG A 200 4.69 6.53 -14.44
CA ARG A 200 5.25 6.37 -15.79
C ARG A 200 5.48 7.69 -16.49
N LEU A 201 4.58 8.65 -16.29
CA LEU A 201 4.66 9.99 -16.84
C LEU A 201 4.16 11.00 -15.83
N SER A 202 4.87 12.10 -15.66
CA SER A 202 4.40 13.31 -15.00
C SER A 202 4.30 14.43 -16.03
N TYR A 203 3.18 15.14 -16.05
CA TYR A 203 2.91 16.18 -17.03
C TYR A 203 2.02 17.27 -16.44
N GLN A 204 1.94 18.41 -17.12
CA GLN A 204 1.07 19.53 -16.76
C GLN A 204 0.47 20.13 -18.03
N ASP A 205 -0.52 21.00 -17.89
CA ASP A 205 -1.06 21.83 -18.97
C ASP A 205 -0.62 23.27 -18.68
N LYS A 206 0.52 23.69 -19.25
CA LYS A 206 1.16 24.97 -18.88
C LYS A 206 0.40 26.15 -19.47
N ASP A 207 -0.18 25.97 -20.66
CA ASP A 207 -0.89 27.03 -21.38
C ASP A 207 -2.41 26.97 -21.22
N ASN A 208 -2.92 25.98 -20.47
CA ASN A 208 -4.34 25.75 -20.17
C ASN A 208 -5.19 25.58 -21.43
N ASN A 209 -4.61 24.99 -22.48
CA ASN A 209 -5.31 24.76 -23.76
C ASN A 209 -6.07 23.42 -23.80
N GLY A 210 -5.91 22.57 -22.77
CA GLY A 210 -6.52 21.25 -22.65
C GLY A 210 -5.79 20.13 -23.42
N VAL A 211 -4.60 20.39 -23.95
CA VAL A 211 -3.81 19.48 -24.80
C VAL A 211 -2.36 19.45 -24.33
N VAL A 212 -1.95 18.31 -23.76
CA VAL A 212 -0.58 18.10 -23.29
C VAL A 212 0.34 17.74 -24.45
N ASN A 213 1.38 18.55 -24.66
CA ASN A 213 2.43 18.29 -25.65
C ASN A 213 3.78 17.95 -25.00
N ASN A 214 4.79 17.60 -25.82
CA ASN A 214 6.10 17.15 -25.35
C ASN A 214 6.83 18.17 -24.45
N THR A 215 6.57 19.47 -24.59
CA THR A 215 7.20 20.52 -23.76
C THR A 215 6.58 20.66 -22.36
N GLU A 216 5.48 19.93 -22.14
CA GLU A 216 4.70 19.93 -20.91
C GLU A 216 4.80 18.59 -20.17
N ILE A 217 5.48 17.61 -20.77
CA ILE A 217 6.01 16.45 -20.07
C ILE A 217 7.06 16.93 -19.08
N VAL A 218 6.82 16.69 -17.79
CA VAL A 218 7.73 17.03 -16.69
C VAL A 218 8.77 15.94 -16.50
N GLN A 219 8.34 14.68 -16.52
CA GLN A 219 9.22 13.53 -16.28
C GLN A 219 8.63 12.27 -16.88
N GLU A 220 9.46 11.45 -17.51
CA GLU A 220 9.13 10.09 -17.95
C GLU A 220 9.96 9.09 -17.12
N SER A 221 9.37 7.98 -16.72
CA SER A 221 10.09 6.92 -16.00
C SER A 221 9.52 5.55 -16.35
N ASN A 222 10.40 4.65 -16.77
CA ASN A 222 10.05 3.26 -17.04
C ASN A 222 10.86 2.36 -16.12
N TYR A 223 10.33 1.21 -15.75
CA TYR A 223 10.93 0.35 -14.72
C TYR A 223 11.05 -1.09 -15.20
N TYR A 224 12.13 -1.75 -14.81
CA TYR A 224 12.20 -3.20 -14.71
C TYR A 224 11.18 -3.71 -13.68
N PRO A 225 10.79 -5.01 -13.73
CA PRO A 225 9.86 -5.59 -12.77
C PRO A 225 10.18 -5.28 -11.30
N PHE A 226 11.44 -5.45 -10.88
CA PHE A 226 11.91 -5.14 -9.53
C PHE A 226 12.18 -3.63 -9.28
N GLY A 227 11.79 -2.74 -10.20
CA GLY A 227 11.72 -1.30 -9.94
C GLY A 227 12.97 -0.49 -10.26
N LEU A 228 14.03 -1.12 -10.80
CA LEU A 228 15.17 -0.35 -11.34
C LEU A 228 14.66 0.52 -12.49
N THR A 229 15.04 1.78 -12.54
CA THR A 229 14.59 2.70 -13.60
C THR A 229 15.38 2.46 -14.88
N GLN A 230 14.67 2.25 -15.98
CA GLN A 230 15.23 2.11 -17.33
C GLN A 230 15.72 3.47 -17.84
N LYS A 231 16.86 3.48 -18.54
CA LYS A 231 17.36 4.65 -19.30
C LYS A 231 17.23 4.42 -20.80
N GLY A 232 17.47 5.46 -21.60
CA GLY A 232 17.30 5.40 -23.05
C GLY A 232 15.95 5.92 -23.57
N TYR A 233 15.15 6.46 -22.65
CA TYR A 233 13.89 7.17 -22.91
C TYR A 233 14.09 8.69 -22.78
N ASN A 234 13.00 9.46 -22.71
CA ASN A 234 13.09 10.87 -22.35
C ASN A 234 13.57 11.01 -20.89
N GLY A 235 14.87 11.29 -20.73
CA GLY A 235 15.47 11.55 -19.42
C GLY A 235 15.38 13.01 -18.97
N VAL A 236 14.75 13.89 -19.76
CA VAL A 236 14.68 15.32 -19.45
C VAL A 236 13.65 15.55 -18.34
N VAL A 237 14.08 16.20 -17.25
CA VAL A 237 13.21 16.70 -16.19
C VAL A 237 12.91 18.17 -16.46
N ASN A 238 11.67 18.49 -16.82
CA ASN A 238 11.22 19.85 -17.12
C ASN A 238 10.48 20.46 -15.91
N GLY A 239 11.23 20.74 -14.84
CA GLY A 239 10.68 21.34 -13.61
C GLY A 239 11.38 20.81 -12.37
N VAL A 240 10.61 20.59 -11.31
CA VAL A 240 11.07 19.95 -10.08
C VAL A 240 11.14 18.44 -10.30
N ASP A 241 12.29 17.83 -10.00
CA ASP A 241 12.43 16.37 -9.99
C ASP A 241 11.56 15.77 -8.89
N ASN A 242 10.68 14.86 -9.27
CA ASN A 242 9.85 14.13 -8.33
C ASN A 242 10.58 12.86 -7.87
N LYS A 243 10.90 12.80 -6.58
CA LYS A 243 11.55 11.63 -5.97
C LYS A 243 10.61 10.45 -5.75
N TYR A 244 9.29 10.65 -5.78
CA TYR A 244 8.33 9.55 -5.68
C TYR A 244 8.18 8.85 -7.04
N LYS A 245 8.68 7.62 -7.17
CA LYS A 245 8.83 6.93 -8.47
C LYS A 245 8.16 5.55 -8.49
N TYR A 246 8.93 4.49 -8.30
CA TYR A 246 8.43 3.11 -8.24
C TYR A 246 7.48 2.96 -7.04
N ASN A 247 6.30 2.39 -7.29
CA ASN A 247 5.17 2.26 -6.36
C ASN A 247 4.78 3.55 -5.61
N GLY A 248 5.09 4.72 -6.18
CA GLY A 248 4.90 6.00 -5.50
C GLY A 248 5.76 6.17 -4.25
N LYS A 249 6.85 5.41 -4.11
CA LYS A 249 7.81 5.51 -3.02
C LYS A 249 8.94 6.45 -3.33
N GLU A 250 9.43 7.11 -2.29
CA GLU A 250 10.52 8.08 -2.40
C GLU A 250 11.84 7.35 -2.69
N LEU A 251 12.46 7.66 -3.82
CA LEU A 251 13.83 7.30 -4.11
C LEU A 251 14.77 8.26 -3.39
N GLN A 252 15.60 7.72 -2.50
CA GLN A 252 16.68 8.41 -1.82
C GLN A 252 17.97 8.14 -2.59
N ASP A 253 18.35 9.06 -3.46
CA ASP A 253 19.56 8.99 -4.30
C ASP A 253 20.71 9.86 -3.78
N GLU A 254 20.51 10.53 -2.64
CA GLU A 254 21.50 11.40 -2.04
C GLU A 254 22.77 10.61 -1.66
N LEU A 255 23.92 11.23 -1.89
CA LEU A 255 25.24 10.62 -1.63
C LEU A 255 25.49 9.29 -2.37
N GLY A 256 24.65 8.93 -3.36
CA GLY A 256 24.73 7.66 -4.07
C GLY A 256 23.98 6.50 -3.42
N LEU A 257 23.09 6.78 -2.44
CA LEU A 257 22.35 5.74 -1.71
C LEU A 257 21.49 4.88 -2.65
N GLY A 258 20.67 5.52 -3.48
CA GLY A 258 19.86 4.86 -4.51
C GLY A 258 18.94 3.77 -3.97
N MET A 259 18.14 4.08 -2.95
CA MET A 259 17.19 3.14 -2.32
C MET A 259 15.81 3.77 -2.20
N TYR A 260 14.77 2.94 -2.29
CA TYR A 260 13.41 3.36 -2.04
C TYR A 260 13.07 3.25 -0.56
N ASP A 261 12.39 4.27 -0.04
CA ASP A 261 11.82 4.27 1.30
C ASP A 261 10.35 3.84 1.25
N TYR A 262 10.08 2.65 1.79
CA TYR A 262 8.71 2.13 1.89
C TYR A 262 8.05 2.46 3.22
N GLY A 263 8.76 3.07 4.17
CA GLY A 263 8.29 3.33 5.53
C GLY A 263 9.00 2.43 6.52
N TRP A 264 8.63 1.14 6.56
CA TRP A 264 9.20 0.19 7.51
C TRP A 264 10.49 -0.47 7.06
N ARG A 265 10.77 -0.47 5.76
CA ARG A 265 11.98 -1.05 5.18
C ARG A 265 12.51 -0.17 4.05
N ASN A 266 13.83 -0.26 3.84
CA ASN A 266 14.51 0.32 2.70
C ASN A 266 14.75 -0.74 1.63
N TYR A 267 14.33 -0.43 0.40
CA TYR A 267 14.36 -1.32 -0.74
C TYR A 267 15.45 -0.92 -1.74
N ASP A 268 16.29 -1.86 -2.14
CA ASP A 268 17.24 -1.66 -3.21
C ASP A 268 16.74 -2.34 -4.49
N SER A 269 16.28 -1.54 -5.45
CA SER A 269 15.78 -2.03 -6.74
C SER A 269 16.90 -2.50 -7.68
N ALA A 270 18.15 -2.09 -7.46
CA ALA A 270 19.29 -2.65 -8.20
C ALA A 270 19.53 -4.11 -7.77
N LEU A 271 19.20 -4.48 -6.53
CA LEU A 271 19.34 -5.83 -5.99
C LEU A 271 18.04 -6.64 -6.01
N GLY A 272 16.88 -6.00 -6.05
CA GLY A 272 15.57 -6.65 -5.98
C GLY A 272 15.17 -7.12 -4.59
N ARG A 273 15.71 -6.52 -3.52
CA ARG A 273 15.51 -7.00 -2.13
C ARG A 273 15.58 -5.91 -1.07
N TRP A 274 15.10 -6.23 0.13
CA TRP A 274 15.14 -5.36 1.31
C TRP A 274 16.51 -5.36 2.00
N MET A 275 16.83 -4.24 2.65
CA MET A 275 18.04 -4.08 3.48
C MET A 275 17.84 -4.50 4.94
N ASN A 276 16.59 -4.57 5.37
CA ASN A 276 16.19 -4.87 6.74
C ASN A 276 15.32 -6.11 6.77
N ILE A 277 15.36 -6.82 7.88
CA ILE A 277 14.50 -7.98 8.10
C ILE A 277 13.03 -7.52 8.11
N ASP A 278 12.14 -8.36 7.55
CA ASP A 278 10.70 -8.17 7.69
C ASP A 278 10.27 -8.23 9.16
N ASN A 279 9.57 -7.21 9.66
CA ASN A 279 9.02 -7.22 11.02
C ASN A 279 7.95 -8.31 11.18
N LEU A 280 7.34 -8.75 10.09
CA LEU A 280 6.39 -9.85 10.01
C LEU A 280 7.02 -11.12 9.39
N ALA A 281 8.35 -11.28 9.48
CA ALA A 281 9.05 -12.45 8.94
C ALA A 281 8.43 -13.81 9.37
N GLU A 282 7.92 -13.90 10.59
CA GLU A 282 7.26 -15.11 11.10
C GLU A 282 5.98 -15.47 10.32
N LYS A 283 5.35 -14.51 9.66
CA LYS A 283 4.21 -14.73 8.76
C LYS A 283 4.64 -15.47 7.48
N TYR A 284 5.88 -15.28 7.05
CA TYR A 284 6.42 -15.78 5.79
C TYR A 284 7.52 -16.82 6.01
N VAL A 285 7.31 -17.76 6.94
CA VAL A 285 8.31 -18.78 7.34
C VAL A 285 8.91 -19.59 6.20
N SER A 286 8.19 -19.76 5.08
CA SER A 286 8.70 -20.47 3.89
C SER A 286 9.48 -19.59 2.92
N ALA A 287 9.68 -18.32 3.24
CA ALA A 287 10.27 -17.33 2.36
C ALA A 287 11.36 -16.51 3.07
N SER A 288 12.28 -15.96 2.29
CA SER A 288 13.34 -15.09 2.79
C SER A 288 12.75 -13.82 3.40
N PRO A 289 13.12 -13.42 4.63
CA PRO A 289 12.61 -12.20 5.24
C PRO A 289 13.13 -10.92 4.58
N TYR A 290 13.92 -11.05 3.50
CA TYR A 290 14.42 -9.95 2.69
C TYR A 290 13.83 -9.93 1.27
N HIS A 291 12.93 -10.86 0.91
CA HIS A 291 12.36 -10.89 -0.43
C HIS A 291 11.44 -9.69 -0.68
N TYR A 292 11.43 -9.17 -1.90
CA TYR A 292 10.47 -8.16 -2.31
C TYR A 292 9.27 -8.80 -3.00
N ALA A 293 8.04 -8.45 -2.61
CA ALA A 293 6.81 -8.82 -3.32
C ALA A 293 6.56 -10.32 -3.54
N GLY A 294 7.05 -11.17 -2.62
CA GLY A 294 7.04 -12.63 -2.81
C GLY A 294 7.82 -13.09 -4.04
N ASN A 295 8.79 -12.29 -4.48
CA ASN A 295 9.47 -12.40 -5.77
C ASN A 295 8.55 -12.30 -7.00
N ASN A 296 7.39 -11.66 -6.86
CA ASN A 296 6.45 -11.39 -7.95
C ASN A 296 6.03 -9.90 -7.96
N PRO A 297 6.95 -8.99 -8.30
CA PRO A 297 6.69 -7.55 -8.27
C PRO A 297 5.83 -7.05 -9.45
N VAL A 298 5.33 -7.95 -10.29
CA VAL A 298 4.39 -7.64 -11.39
C VAL A 298 2.95 -7.82 -10.91
N LEU A 299 2.70 -8.73 -9.97
CA LEU A 299 1.37 -8.96 -9.39
C LEU A 299 1.24 -8.32 -8.00
N ASN A 300 2.31 -8.31 -7.22
CA ASN A 300 2.29 -7.89 -5.81
C ASN A 300 2.96 -6.54 -5.61
N LEU A 301 2.43 -5.78 -4.66
CA LEU A 301 2.95 -4.49 -4.19
C LEU A 301 3.18 -4.59 -2.67
N ASP A 302 4.34 -4.13 -2.19
CA ASP A 302 4.52 -3.83 -0.76
C ASP A 302 4.09 -2.40 -0.52
N VAL A 303 3.06 -2.18 0.30
CA VAL A 303 2.54 -0.83 0.48
C VAL A 303 3.38 -0.04 1.47
N ASP A 304 3.97 -0.66 2.48
CA ASP A 304 4.64 0.06 3.57
C ASP A 304 5.95 -0.61 4.03
N GLY A 305 6.34 -1.71 3.41
CA GLY A 305 7.47 -2.51 3.80
C GLY A 305 7.16 -3.51 4.91
N ASN A 306 5.92 -3.86 5.22
CA ASN A 306 5.60 -4.89 6.24
C ASN A 306 4.66 -6.01 5.76
N GLU A 307 3.78 -5.82 4.77
CA GLU A 307 2.78 -6.85 4.42
C GLU A 307 2.44 -6.98 2.92
N PHE A 308 2.38 -8.24 2.46
CA PHE A 308 1.76 -8.68 1.20
C PHE A 308 0.57 -9.62 1.49
N THR A 309 -0.58 -9.41 0.83
CA THR A 309 -1.54 -10.50 0.52
C THR A 309 -2.20 -10.29 -0.84
N GLU A 310 -2.15 -11.28 -1.73
CA GLU A 310 -2.69 -11.18 -3.11
C GLU A 310 -4.25 -11.15 -3.11
N SER A 311 -4.88 -11.91 -2.21
CA SER A 311 -6.35 -12.04 -2.16
C SER A 311 -7.06 -10.84 -1.54
N ALA A 312 -6.53 -10.27 -0.44
CA ALA A 312 -7.11 -9.08 0.17
C ALA A 312 -6.92 -7.86 -0.71
N TRP A 313 -5.71 -7.68 -1.24
CA TRP A 313 -5.45 -6.59 -2.17
C TRP A 313 -6.24 -6.72 -3.47
N ARG A 314 -6.59 -7.92 -3.95
CA ARG A 314 -7.48 -8.06 -5.13
C ARG A 314 -8.86 -7.44 -4.89
N TRP A 315 -9.48 -7.73 -3.75
CA TRP A 315 -10.80 -7.17 -3.40
C TRP A 315 -10.73 -5.69 -3.09
N VAL A 316 -9.71 -5.28 -2.32
CA VAL A 316 -9.44 -3.87 -2.03
C VAL A 316 -9.20 -3.09 -3.33
N ASN A 317 -8.35 -3.57 -4.24
CA ASN A 317 -8.07 -2.88 -5.50
C ASN A 317 -9.30 -2.78 -6.39
N ARG A 318 -10.16 -3.81 -6.43
CA ARG A 318 -11.45 -3.73 -7.13
C ARG A 318 -12.37 -2.68 -6.50
N LEU A 319 -12.43 -2.62 -5.17
CA LEU A 319 -13.19 -1.61 -4.44
C LEU A 319 -12.67 -0.20 -4.74
N ILE A 320 -11.35 0.02 -4.66
CA ILE A 320 -10.68 1.28 -4.98
C ILE A 320 -10.93 1.70 -6.44
N ALA A 321 -10.86 0.76 -7.39
CA ALA A 321 -11.15 1.04 -8.79
C ALA A 321 -12.61 1.44 -9.02
N ASP A 322 -13.56 0.80 -8.33
CA ASP A 322 -14.98 1.16 -8.40
C ASP A 322 -15.26 2.53 -7.74
N ILE A 323 -14.60 2.83 -6.60
CA ILE A 323 -14.60 4.16 -5.98
C ILE A 323 -14.19 5.23 -7.01
N ASN A 324 -13.04 5.03 -7.67
CA ASN A 324 -12.53 5.98 -8.65
C ASN A 324 -13.51 6.16 -9.82
N SER A 325 -14.06 5.06 -10.34
CA SER A 325 -15.05 5.08 -11.43
C SER A 325 -16.33 5.83 -11.05
N ARG A 326 -16.82 5.67 -9.82
CA ARG A 326 -18.01 6.36 -9.31
C ARG A 326 -17.74 7.85 -9.09
N GLN A 327 -16.63 8.18 -8.45
CA GLN A 327 -16.24 9.59 -8.24
C GLN A 327 -16.11 10.31 -9.58
N GLU A 328 -15.52 9.68 -10.60
CA GLU A 328 -15.42 10.25 -11.94
C GLU A 328 -16.80 10.53 -12.55
N LYS A 329 -17.73 9.56 -12.50
CA LYS A 329 -19.10 9.72 -13.01
C LYS A 329 -19.87 10.82 -12.25
N ASN A 330 -19.70 10.87 -10.94
CA ASN A 330 -20.30 11.88 -10.08
C ASN A 330 -19.76 13.27 -10.43
N ASN A 331 -18.43 13.42 -10.57
CA ASN A 331 -17.77 14.68 -10.92
C ASN A 331 -18.21 15.18 -12.31
N ARG A 332 -18.31 14.30 -13.31
CA ARG A 332 -18.86 14.66 -14.63
C ARG A 332 -20.29 15.18 -14.52
N SER A 333 -21.13 14.53 -13.70
CA SER A 333 -22.53 14.94 -13.48
C SER A 333 -22.63 16.27 -12.71
N ILE A 334 -21.76 16.48 -11.72
CA ILE A 334 -21.65 17.75 -10.98
C ILE A 334 -21.28 18.87 -11.94
N ALA A 335 -20.26 18.67 -12.78
CA ALA A 335 -19.82 19.67 -13.77
C ALA A 335 -20.94 20.01 -14.77
N ASP A 336 -21.70 19.01 -15.25
CA ASP A 336 -22.87 19.23 -16.11
C ASP A 336 -23.95 20.07 -15.41
N TYR A 337 -24.26 19.79 -14.14
CA TYR A 337 -25.21 20.60 -13.37
C TYR A 337 -24.72 22.02 -13.11
N GLN A 338 -23.43 22.21 -12.81
CA GLN A 338 -22.82 23.52 -12.63
C GLN A 338 -22.86 24.33 -13.94
N SER A 339 -22.61 23.69 -15.09
CA SER A 339 -22.75 24.29 -16.41
C SER A 339 -24.20 24.72 -16.69
N LYS A 340 -25.18 23.86 -16.39
CA LYS A 340 -26.61 24.18 -16.52
C LYS A 340 -27.05 25.36 -15.66
N ILE A 341 -26.51 25.47 -14.43
CA ILE A 341 -26.77 26.62 -13.56
C ILE A 341 -26.17 27.90 -14.17
N SER A 342 -24.94 27.82 -14.68
CA SER A 342 -24.23 28.96 -15.27
C SER A 342 -24.90 29.47 -16.56
N ASN A 343 -25.49 28.57 -17.35
CA ASN A 343 -26.22 28.89 -18.59
C ASN A 343 -27.64 29.44 -18.34
N GLY A 344 -28.08 29.53 -17.08
CA GLY A 344 -29.39 30.04 -16.69
C GLY A 344 -30.50 28.97 -16.74
N GLY A 345 -31.34 28.98 -15.71
CA GLY A 345 -32.53 28.14 -15.60
C GLY A 345 -33.56 28.78 -14.65
N SER A 346 -34.79 28.26 -14.62
CA SER A 346 -35.77 28.72 -13.62
C SER A 346 -35.30 28.37 -12.20
N ASP A 347 -35.74 29.14 -11.21
CA ASP A 347 -35.39 28.91 -9.79
C ASP A 347 -35.64 27.46 -9.34
N ARG A 348 -36.71 26.83 -9.83
CA ARG A 348 -37.03 25.42 -9.56
C ARG A 348 -36.00 24.45 -10.16
N GLN A 349 -35.50 24.74 -11.36
CA GLN A 349 -34.47 23.93 -12.01
C GLN A 349 -33.14 24.06 -11.28
N ILE A 350 -32.75 25.29 -10.94
CA ILE A 350 -31.52 25.58 -10.18
C ILE A 350 -31.56 24.89 -8.81
N ALA A 351 -32.67 25.00 -8.08
CA ALA A 351 -32.83 24.34 -6.79
C ALA A 351 -32.75 22.80 -6.89
N ARG A 352 -33.24 22.21 -7.99
CA ARG A 352 -33.10 20.76 -8.24
C ARG A 352 -31.65 20.39 -8.56
N TRP A 353 -30.98 21.13 -9.42
CA TRP A 353 -29.57 20.87 -9.76
C TRP A 353 -28.65 21.01 -8.55
N ASN A 354 -28.85 22.04 -7.71
CA ASN A 354 -28.12 22.19 -6.45
C ASN A 354 -28.33 21.00 -5.51
N ARG A 355 -29.56 20.49 -5.39
CA ARG A 355 -29.82 19.26 -4.60
C ARG A 355 -29.07 18.04 -5.15
N ASN A 356 -29.03 17.89 -6.48
CA ASN A 356 -28.28 16.80 -7.11
C ASN A 356 -26.76 16.95 -6.90
N ILE A 357 -26.21 18.17 -7.04
CA ILE A 357 -24.81 18.46 -6.76
C ILE A 357 -24.47 18.09 -5.31
N ASN A 358 -25.28 18.54 -4.34
CA ASN A 358 -25.07 18.23 -2.94
C ASN A 358 -25.08 16.72 -2.69
N SER A 359 -26.07 16.00 -3.24
CA SER A 359 -26.16 14.54 -3.11
C SER A 359 -24.93 13.82 -3.67
N LEU A 360 -24.48 14.19 -4.87
CA LEU A 360 -23.29 13.61 -5.51
C LEU A 360 -22.00 13.96 -4.75
N THR A 361 -21.91 15.18 -4.20
CA THR A 361 -20.77 15.63 -3.40
C THR A 361 -20.69 14.84 -2.09
N THR A 362 -21.83 14.63 -1.41
CA THR A 362 -21.91 13.76 -0.23
C THR A 362 -21.53 12.33 -0.58
N ASN A 363 -22.03 11.79 -1.70
CA ASN A 363 -21.65 10.45 -2.14
C ASN A 363 -20.13 10.32 -2.38
N ASN A 364 -19.49 11.32 -2.99
CA ASN A 364 -18.03 11.35 -3.15
C ASN A 364 -17.27 11.36 -1.82
N ALA A 365 -17.76 12.10 -0.82
CA ALA A 365 -17.17 12.14 0.51
C ALA A 365 -17.26 10.78 1.23
N GLU A 366 -18.40 10.08 1.10
CA GLU A 366 -18.59 8.72 1.65
C GLU A 366 -17.69 7.69 0.95
N LEU A 367 -17.56 7.79 -0.37
CA LEU A 367 -16.62 6.96 -1.14
C LEU A 367 -15.17 7.19 -0.69
N GLU A 368 -14.80 8.45 -0.41
CA GLU A 368 -13.45 8.76 0.07
C GLU A 368 -13.21 8.34 1.51
N THR A 369 -14.25 8.41 2.35
CA THR A 369 -14.22 7.82 3.70
C THR A 369 -13.94 6.32 3.61
N THR A 370 -14.60 5.60 2.69
CA THR A 370 -14.34 4.16 2.46
C THR A 370 -12.88 3.88 2.10
N ARG A 371 -12.27 4.73 1.26
CA ARG A 371 -10.84 4.62 0.91
C ARG A 371 -9.96 4.82 2.15
N GLY A 372 -10.24 5.82 2.97
CA GLY A 372 -9.51 6.09 4.21
C GLY A 372 -9.60 4.96 5.23
N GLU A 373 -10.78 4.35 5.39
CA GLU A 373 -10.95 3.17 6.24
C GLU A 373 -10.12 1.99 5.75
N THR A 374 -10.08 1.76 4.43
CA THR A 374 -9.26 0.70 3.84
C THR A 374 -7.77 0.93 4.08
N ALA A 375 -7.30 2.19 3.97
CA ALA A 375 -5.93 2.56 4.30
C ALA A 375 -5.63 2.37 5.80
N THR A 376 -6.60 2.65 6.67
CA THR A 376 -6.47 2.43 8.13
C THR A 376 -6.29 0.96 8.44
N LEU A 377 -7.09 0.08 7.83
CA LEU A 377 -6.97 -1.37 7.99
C LEU A 377 -5.63 -1.88 7.45
N ALA A 378 -5.20 -1.39 6.29
CA ALA A 378 -3.92 -1.77 5.69
C ALA A 378 -2.70 -1.32 6.51
N ALA A 379 -2.81 -0.23 7.28
CA ALA A 379 -1.75 0.26 8.14
C ALA A 379 -1.80 -0.32 9.57
N SER A 380 -2.78 -1.17 9.87
CA SER A 380 -2.99 -1.70 11.21
C SER A 380 -1.95 -2.75 11.59
N SER A 381 -1.62 -2.83 12.88
CA SER A 381 -0.86 -3.96 13.44
C SER A 381 -1.71 -5.23 13.59
N GLN A 382 -3.03 -5.14 13.40
CA GLN A 382 -3.93 -6.29 13.32
C GLN A 382 -3.96 -6.81 11.89
N VAL A 383 -3.86 -8.12 11.73
CA VAL A 383 -3.97 -8.76 10.41
C VAL A 383 -5.44 -8.84 10.00
N TYR A 384 -5.74 -8.31 8.81
CA TYR A 384 -7.03 -8.38 8.13
C TYR A 384 -6.89 -9.17 6.83
N ASN A 385 -7.38 -10.40 6.82
CA ASN A 385 -7.39 -11.25 5.63
C ASN A 385 -8.70 -11.12 4.87
N VAL A 386 -8.63 -11.36 3.56
CA VAL A 386 -9.80 -11.71 2.76
C VAL A 386 -9.65 -13.15 2.30
N ILE A 387 -10.59 -14.00 2.72
CA ILE A 387 -10.62 -15.43 2.43
C ILE A 387 -11.72 -15.70 1.41
N GLU A 388 -11.38 -16.33 0.29
CA GLU A 388 -12.38 -16.77 -0.68
C GLU A 388 -12.87 -18.17 -0.32
N ASP A 389 -14.11 -18.27 0.15
CA ASP A 389 -14.74 -19.56 0.44
C ASP A 389 -15.76 -19.92 -0.66
N SER A 390 -15.41 -20.91 -1.49
CA SER A 390 -16.32 -21.43 -2.50
C SER A 390 -17.57 -22.10 -1.93
N ASN A 391 -17.59 -22.45 -0.64
CA ASN A 391 -18.69 -23.17 0.01
C ASN A 391 -19.77 -22.25 0.62
N GLY A 392 -19.53 -20.93 0.68
CA GLY A 392 -20.50 -19.96 1.21
C GLY A 392 -21.67 -19.64 0.27
N THR A 393 -21.68 -20.19 -0.96
CA THR A 393 -22.80 -20.09 -1.89
C THR A 393 -23.75 -21.27 -1.68
N GLN A 394 -24.85 -21.03 -0.96
CA GLN A 394 -25.89 -22.03 -0.71
C GLN A 394 -26.97 -21.94 -1.79
N SER A 395 -27.35 -23.08 -2.39
CA SER A 395 -28.46 -23.14 -3.35
C SER A 395 -29.70 -23.73 -2.68
N ASP A 396 -30.86 -23.08 -2.82
CA ASP A 396 -32.13 -23.68 -2.45
C ASP A 396 -32.58 -24.74 -3.46
N ALA A 397 -33.63 -25.50 -3.12
CA ALA A 397 -34.15 -26.59 -3.96
C ALA A 397 -34.77 -26.11 -5.30
N ILE A 398 -34.90 -24.80 -5.51
CA ILE A 398 -35.48 -24.16 -6.71
C ILE A 398 -34.36 -23.50 -7.54
N GLY A 399 -33.10 -23.54 -7.06
CA GLY A 399 -31.93 -23.01 -7.75
C GLY A 399 -31.58 -21.56 -7.40
N ASN A 400 -32.22 -20.94 -6.40
CA ASN A 400 -31.80 -19.64 -5.90
C ASN A 400 -30.53 -19.79 -5.07
N THR A 401 -29.55 -18.93 -5.30
CA THR A 401 -28.27 -18.92 -4.59
C THR A 401 -28.21 -17.79 -3.57
N SER A 402 -27.86 -18.11 -2.33
CA SER A 402 -27.58 -17.16 -1.24
C SER A 402 -26.10 -17.22 -0.91
N THR A 403 -25.43 -16.07 -0.93
CA THR A 403 -24.02 -15.92 -0.59
C THR A 403 -23.91 -15.45 0.86
N THR A 404 -23.30 -16.25 1.73
CA THR A 404 -23.00 -15.85 3.11
C THR A 404 -21.57 -15.31 3.18
N ASN A 405 -21.43 -14.00 3.35
CA ASN A 405 -20.15 -13.38 3.69
C ASN A 405 -20.12 -13.10 5.19
N SER A 406 -18.92 -12.95 5.74
CA SER A 406 -18.78 -12.64 7.16
C SER A 406 -17.42 -12.07 7.50
N THR A 407 -17.40 -11.21 8.52
CA THR A 407 -16.19 -10.78 9.20
C THR A 407 -16.08 -11.52 10.51
N SER A 408 -15.02 -12.32 10.63
CA SER A 408 -14.84 -13.22 11.77
C SER A 408 -13.45 -13.07 12.39
N PHE A 409 -13.29 -13.52 13.63
CA PHE A 409 -12.01 -13.54 14.31
C PHE A 409 -11.53 -14.98 14.43
N ASN A 410 -10.34 -15.23 13.89
CA ASN A 410 -9.72 -16.53 13.91
C ASN A 410 -8.93 -16.71 15.20
N PHE A 411 -9.54 -17.35 16.19
CA PHE A 411 -8.95 -17.52 17.52
C PHE A 411 -7.68 -18.40 17.53
N ALA A 412 -7.37 -19.12 16.44
CA ALA A 412 -6.18 -19.94 16.34
C ALA A 412 -4.94 -19.11 15.98
N ASN A 413 -5.07 -18.16 15.05
CA ASN A 413 -3.94 -17.33 14.58
C ASN A 413 -4.04 -15.85 14.99
N GLY A 414 -5.18 -15.39 15.49
CA GLY A 414 -5.42 -14.01 15.92
C GLY A 414 -5.80 -13.04 14.81
N ASN A 415 -6.13 -13.53 13.60
CA ASN A 415 -6.46 -12.69 12.45
C ASN A 415 -7.95 -12.33 12.41
N ILE A 416 -8.26 -11.21 11.76
CA ILE A 416 -9.61 -10.91 11.30
C ILE A 416 -9.73 -11.48 9.89
N ASP A 417 -10.67 -12.40 9.68
CA ASP A 417 -10.90 -13.06 8.41
C ASP A 417 -12.23 -12.54 7.82
N ILE A 418 -12.12 -11.79 6.73
CA ILE A 418 -13.23 -11.35 5.88
C ILE A 418 -13.48 -12.46 4.84
N SER A 419 -14.48 -13.29 5.11
CA SER A 419 -14.85 -14.40 4.23
C SER A 419 -15.79 -13.91 3.14
N VAL A 420 -15.39 -14.08 1.88
CA VAL A 420 -16.16 -13.74 0.69
C VAL A 420 -16.41 -14.98 -0.15
N SER A 421 -17.63 -15.18 -0.62
CA SER A 421 -17.94 -16.32 -1.49
C SER A 421 -17.82 -16.00 -2.97
N SER A 422 -17.75 -17.03 -3.82
CA SER A 422 -17.79 -16.86 -5.28
C SER A 422 -19.06 -16.12 -5.72
N GLY A 423 -18.89 -15.08 -6.54
CA GLY A 423 -20.00 -14.22 -7.00
C GLY A 423 -20.33 -13.03 -6.09
N THR A 424 -19.59 -12.83 -5.00
CA THR A 424 -19.75 -11.68 -4.08
C THR A 424 -19.75 -10.34 -4.83
N SER A 425 -20.72 -9.47 -4.51
CA SER A 425 -20.76 -8.09 -5.00
C SER A 425 -19.74 -7.23 -4.24
N LEU A 426 -19.30 -6.11 -4.84
CA LEU A 426 -18.49 -5.12 -4.11
C LEU A 426 -19.25 -4.49 -2.94
N GLY A 427 -20.59 -4.43 -3.01
CA GLY A 427 -21.43 -4.00 -1.90
C GLY A 427 -21.30 -4.91 -0.69
N LEU A 428 -21.46 -6.22 -0.87
CA LEU A 428 -21.33 -7.19 0.20
C LEU A 428 -19.89 -7.22 0.75
N PHE A 429 -18.88 -7.10 -0.11
CA PHE A 429 -17.51 -6.97 0.37
C PHE A 429 -17.29 -5.70 1.19
N ALA A 430 -17.79 -4.55 0.73
CA ALA A 430 -17.66 -3.28 1.45
C ALA A 430 -18.43 -3.28 2.78
N HIS A 431 -19.55 -4.02 2.85
CA HIS A 431 -20.29 -4.28 4.08
C HIS A 431 -19.41 -5.02 5.10
N GLU A 432 -18.81 -6.15 4.72
CA GLU A 432 -17.92 -6.89 5.62
C GLU A 432 -16.68 -6.09 6.01
N LEU A 433 -16.08 -5.38 5.06
CA LEU A 433 -14.94 -4.51 5.33
C LEU A 433 -15.28 -3.42 6.37
N LYS A 434 -16.54 -2.98 6.43
CA LYS A 434 -16.99 -2.03 7.46
C LYS A 434 -16.92 -2.65 8.86
N HIS A 435 -17.33 -3.91 9.04
CA HIS A 435 -17.19 -4.59 10.32
C HIS A 435 -15.73 -4.77 10.73
N ALA A 436 -14.85 -5.05 9.77
CA ALA A 436 -13.41 -5.10 10.04
C ALA A 436 -12.88 -3.74 10.56
N PHE A 437 -13.32 -2.63 9.97
CA PHE A 437 -12.99 -1.28 10.43
C PHE A 437 -13.62 -0.93 11.79
N GLN A 438 -14.86 -1.33 12.04
CA GLN A 438 -15.50 -1.16 13.34
C GLN A 438 -14.76 -1.95 14.43
N PHE A 439 -14.19 -3.12 14.10
CA PHE A 439 -13.29 -3.85 14.99
C PHE A 439 -11.98 -3.07 15.20
N GLU A 440 -11.35 -2.55 14.15
CA GLU A 440 -10.10 -1.76 14.26
C GLU A 440 -10.25 -0.60 15.24
N THR A 441 -11.38 0.09 15.15
CA THR A 441 -11.69 1.28 15.95
C THR A 441 -12.25 0.97 17.34
N GLY A 442 -12.37 -0.31 17.70
CA GLY A 442 -12.76 -0.76 19.03
C GLY A 442 -14.24 -0.57 19.37
N ILE A 443 -15.08 -0.40 18.35
CA ILE A 443 -16.54 -0.30 18.51
C ILE A 443 -17.25 -1.62 18.24
N TYR A 444 -16.56 -2.61 17.68
CA TYR A 444 -17.09 -3.95 17.37
C TYR A 444 -16.29 -5.06 18.04
N SER A 445 -16.96 -6.11 18.52
CA SER A 445 -16.28 -7.33 18.99
C SER A 445 -16.80 -8.58 18.28
N ILE A 446 -15.93 -9.60 18.21
CA ILE A 446 -16.20 -10.83 17.47
C ILE A 446 -16.02 -12.04 18.38
N GLY A 447 -17.03 -12.89 18.49
CA GLY A 447 -16.98 -14.10 19.31
C GLY A 447 -18.23 -14.96 19.21
N PRO A 448 -18.27 -16.08 19.94
CA PRO A 448 -19.43 -16.97 19.95
C PRO A 448 -20.63 -16.30 20.65
N ALA A 449 -21.84 -16.64 20.22
CA ALA A 449 -23.05 -16.24 20.92
C ALA A 449 -23.04 -16.71 22.39
N LEU A 450 -23.36 -15.82 23.33
CA LEU A 450 -23.27 -16.09 24.77
C LEU A 450 -24.60 -16.68 25.30
N SER A 451 -24.57 -17.91 25.85
CA SER A 451 -25.80 -18.66 26.21
C SER A 451 -26.46 -18.30 27.55
N ARG A 452 -25.93 -17.32 28.31
CA ARG A 452 -26.36 -17.05 29.72
C ARG A 452 -26.67 -15.58 30.02
N VAL A 453 -26.72 -14.75 29.00
CA VAL A 453 -27.19 -13.36 29.10
C VAL A 453 -28.36 -13.26 28.13
N PRO A 454 -29.51 -12.70 28.51
CA PRO A 454 -30.46 -12.31 27.49
C PRO A 454 -29.73 -11.26 26.65
N TYR A 455 -29.47 -11.59 25.38
CA TYR A 455 -28.85 -10.73 24.38
C TYR A 455 -27.30 -10.59 24.43
N THR A 456 -26.73 -10.36 23.25
CA THR A 456 -25.46 -9.66 22.92
C THR A 456 -24.17 -10.48 22.69
N ASN A 457 -23.66 -10.40 21.45
CA ASN A 457 -22.23 -10.32 21.23
C ASN A 457 -21.70 -9.05 21.93
N LEU A 458 -20.50 -9.09 22.53
CA LEU A 458 -19.94 -7.90 23.17
C LEU A 458 -19.77 -6.80 22.10
N PHE A 459 -20.04 -5.54 22.41
CA PHE A 459 -19.90 -4.40 21.47
C PHE A 459 -20.55 -4.61 20.09
N TYR A 460 -21.73 -5.22 20.03
CA TYR A 460 -22.44 -5.45 18.77
C TYR A 460 -23.88 -4.97 18.88
N ASP A 461 -24.26 -4.08 17.98
CA ASP A 461 -25.59 -3.50 17.92
C ASP A 461 -26.13 -3.29 16.49
N LYS A 462 -27.42 -2.95 16.41
CA LYS A 462 -28.11 -2.74 15.13
C LYS A 462 -27.57 -1.56 14.32
N ASN A 463 -26.96 -0.56 14.94
CA ASN A 463 -26.36 0.55 14.20
C ASN A 463 -25.09 0.09 13.46
N ASP A 464 -24.33 -0.84 14.04
CA ASP A 464 -23.15 -1.40 13.37
C ASP A 464 -23.55 -2.03 12.01
N GLU A 465 -24.62 -2.82 12.02
CA GLU A 465 -25.23 -3.44 10.84
C GLU A 465 -25.81 -2.41 9.86
N VAL A 466 -26.53 -1.41 10.37
CA VAL A 466 -27.08 -0.34 9.53
C VAL A 466 -25.96 0.41 8.81
N GLU A 467 -24.87 0.75 9.50
CA GLU A 467 -23.71 1.39 8.89
C GLU A 467 -23.06 0.51 7.82
N ALA A 468 -22.93 -0.80 8.07
CA ALA A 468 -22.39 -1.75 7.11
C ALA A 468 -23.29 -1.90 5.87
N TYR A 469 -24.61 -1.95 6.04
CA TYR A 469 -25.56 -1.96 4.90
C TYR A 469 -25.54 -0.65 4.12
N GLN A 470 -25.46 0.50 4.80
CA GLN A 470 -25.29 1.80 4.14
C GLN A 470 -23.99 1.85 3.34
N ARG A 471 -22.91 1.28 3.87
CA ARG A 471 -21.64 1.12 3.14
C ARG A 471 -21.82 0.26 1.89
N GLY A 472 -22.45 -0.91 2.00
CA GLY A 472 -22.70 -1.78 0.86
C GLY A 472 -23.55 -1.11 -0.23
N ALA A 473 -24.52 -0.27 0.16
CA ALA A 473 -25.38 0.45 -0.78
C ALA A 473 -24.61 1.46 -1.66
N LEU A 474 -23.50 2.03 -1.18
CA LEU A 474 -22.61 2.87 -2.01
C LEU A 474 -22.07 2.12 -3.24
N PHE A 475 -21.93 0.80 -3.12
CA PHE A 475 -21.35 -0.08 -4.13
C PHE A 475 -22.37 -0.95 -4.87
N GLY A 476 -23.65 -0.57 -4.81
CA GLY A 476 -24.71 -1.16 -5.65
C GLY A 476 -25.58 -2.21 -4.98
N ASP A 477 -25.39 -2.48 -3.69
CA ASP A 477 -26.39 -3.24 -2.94
C ASP A 477 -27.68 -2.43 -2.80
N ARG A 478 -28.83 -3.12 -2.85
CA ARG A 478 -30.16 -2.48 -2.90
C ARG A 478 -30.83 -2.38 -1.54
N ASN A 479 -30.15 -2.82 -0.50
CA ASN A 479 -30.68 -2.90 0.85
C ASN A 479 -30.57 -1.53 1.52
N ASN A 480 -31.72 -0.92 1.84
CA ASN A 480 -31.78 0.34 2.58
C ASN A 480 -32.42 0.08 3.95
N TYR A 481 -31.59 -0.34 4.90
CA TYR A 481 -32.01 -0.67 6.26
C TYR A 481 -31.74 0.49 7.23
N SER A 482 -32.49 0.46 8.31
CA SER A 482 -32.47 1.31 9.49
C SER A 482 -32.64 0.40 10.69
N ALA A 483 -32.33 0.88 11.90
CA ALA A 483 -32.43 0.06 13.11
C ALA A 483 -33.84 -0.53 13.35
N ASN A 484 -34.88 0.06 12.75
CA ASN A 484 -36.27 -0.36 12.90
C ASN A 484 -36.78 -1.33 11.82
N ASN A 485 -36.03 -1.56 10.73
CA ASN A 485 -36.45 -2.41 9.61
C ASN A 485 -35.37 -3.38 9.12
N LEU A 486 -34.37 -3.68 9.96
CA LEU A 486 -33.42 -4.77 9.71
C LEU A 486 -34.14 -6.12 9.58
N PRO A 487 -33.57 -7.09 8.83
CA PRO A 487 -34.09 -8.45 8.74
C PRO A 487 -34.35 -9.12 10.10
N ALA A 488 -35.25 -10.11 10.12
CA ALA A 488 -35.69 -10.76 11.36
C ALA A 488 -34.55 -11.42 12.15
N GLU A 489 -33.45 -11.82 11.48
CA GLU A 489 -32.24 -12.35 12.13
C GLU A 489 -31.58 -11.35 13.10
N TYR A 490 -31.75 -10.04 12.89
CA TYR A 490 -31.23 -8.99 13.77
C TYR A 490 -32.23 -8.58 14.86
N SER A 491 -33.41 -9.21 14.93
CA SER A 491 -34.48 -8.80 15.86
C SER A 491 -34.06 -8.91 17.33
N GLU A 492 -33.13 -9.82 17.63
CA GLU A 492 -32.61 -10.10 18.99
C GLU A 492 -31.38 -9.25 19.37
N ILE A 493 -30.91 -8.35 18.51
CA ILE A 493 -29.73 -7.50 18.75
C ILE A 493 -30.17 -6.13 19.34
N PRO A 494 -29.43 -5.53 20.29
CA PRO A 494 -29.73 -4.20 20.83
C PRO A 494 -29.66 -3.10 19.77
N THR A 495 -30.34 -1.97 20.02
CA THR A 495 -30.38 -0.83 19.08
C THR A 495 -29.18 0.11 19.18
N GLY A 496 -28.22 -0.13 20.08
CA GLY A 496 -26.98 0.65 20.11
C GLY A 496 -27.11 2.05 20.76
N PRO A 497 -26.00 2.82 20.82
CA PRO A 497 -24.64 2.34 20.56
C PRO A 497 -24.14 1.49 21.73
N TYR A 498 -23.55 0.33 21.47
CA TYR A 498 -22.93 -0.57 22.44
C TYR A 498 -21.48 -0.76 22.03
N ASN A 499 -20.56 -0.07 22.69
CA ASN A 499 -19.12 -0.14 22.45
C ASN A 499 -18.35 -0.11 23.76
N PHE A 500 -17.02 -0.20 23.68
CA PHE A 500 -16.18 -0.19 24.87
C PHE A 500 -16.41 1.02 25.77
N ASN A 501 -16.71 2.20 25.21
CA ASN A 501 -16.85 3.42 25.97
C ASN A 501 -18.14 3.48 26.78
N ASN A 502 -19.24 2.88 26.31
CA ASN A 502 -20.56 3.00 26.93
C ASN A 502 -21.14 1.68 27.49
N VAL A 503 -20.60 0.51 27.11
CA VAL A 503 -20.93 -0.80 27.70
C VAL A 503 -19.70 -1.28 28.47
N GLN A 504 -19.43 -0.65 29.61
CA GLN A 504 -18.34 -1.06 30.49
C GLN A 504 -18.68 -2.41 31.16
N PRO A 505 -17.87 -3.47 31.02
CA PRO A 505 -18.01 -4.63 31.89
C PRO A 505 -17.68 -4.31 33.36
N THR A 506 -16.96 -3.21 33.63
CA THR A 506 -16.76 -2.57 34.95
C THR A 506 -16.20 -1.15 34.77
N SER A 507 -16.95 -0.12 35.13
CA SER A 507 -16.61 1.31 34.98
C SER A 507 -15.42 1.83 35.81
N SER A 508 -14.65 0.96 36.47
CA SER A 508 -13.63 1.36 37.46
C SER A 508 -12.16 1.14 37.04
N ARG A 509 -11.88 0.73 35.80
CA ARG A 509 -10.53 0.23 35.42
C ARG A 509 -9.85 0.91 34.23
N ILE A 510 -10.52 1.85 33.55
CA ILE A 510 -9.91 2.66 32.48
C ILE A 510 -8.86 3.59 33.09
N GLY A 511 -7.61 3.50 32.62
CA GLY A 511 -6.47 4.24 33.17
C GLY A 511 -5.82 3.60 34.41
N SER A 512 -6.21 2.38 34.78
CA SER A 512 -5.56 1.67 35.87
C SER A 512 -4.21 1.04 35.42
N PRO A 513 -3.22 0.89 36.32
CA PRO A 513 -1.95 0.23 35.99
C PRO A 513 -2.10 -1.20 35.43
N ASN A 514 -3.24 -1.85 35.70
CA ASN A 514 -3.51 -3.24 35.31
C ASN A 514 -4.52 -3.37 34.16
N GLN A 515 -4.87 -2.27 33.48
CA GLN A 515 -5.91 -2.24 32.44
C GLN A 515 -5.73 -3.34 31.38
N GLN A 516 -4.51 -3.57 30.91
CA GLN A 516 -4.24 -4.62 29.91
C GLN A 516 -4.58 -6.02 30.41
N GLN A 517 -4.23 -6.34 31.65
CA GLN A 517 -4.53 -7.63 32.26
C GLN A 517 -6.03 -7.82 32.47
N ASP A 518 -6.74 -6.75 32.80
CA ASP A 518 -8.18 -6.77 32.98
C ASP A 518 -8.94 -6.97 31.67
N LEU A 519 -8.52 -6.28 30.60
CA LEU A 519 -9.05 -6.48 29.25
C LEU A 519 -8.79 -7.92 28.76
N GLN A 520 -7.59 -8.45 29.01
CA GLN A 520 -7.29 -9.86 28.70
C GLN A 520 -8.14 -10.84 29.53
N ASN A 521 -8.40 -10.55 30.81
CA ASN A 521 -9.27 -11.36 31.65
C ASN A 521 -10.73 -11.34 31.16
N ILE A 522 -11.20 -10.18 30.68
CA ILE A 522 -12.52 -10.05 30.06
C ILE A 522 -12.59 -10.94 28.81
N ALA A 523 -11.63 -10.81 27.89
CA ALA A 523 -11.55 -11.62 26.68
C ALA A 523 -11.52 -13.12 27.00
N ASN A 524 -10.74 -13.55 28.00
CA ASN A 524 -10.66 -14.94 28.46
C ASN A 524 -12.00 -15.46 29.02
N ARG A 525 -12.76 -14.61 29.71
CA ARG A 525 -14.03 -14.96 30.36
C ARG A 525 -15.16 -15.11 29.35
N ILE A 526 -15.26 -14.16 28.42
CA ILE A 526 -16.38 -14.10 27.46
C ILE A 526 -16.08 -14.88 26.16
N GLY A 527 -14.80 -15.09 25.85
CA GLY A 527 -14.38 -15.79 24.64
C GLY A 527 -14.56 -14.98 23.34
N HIS A 528 -14.68 -13.65 23.45
CA HIS A 528 -14.73 -12.70 22.33
C HIS A 528 -13.35 -12.06 22.12
N ALA A 529 -13.13 -11.59 20.90
CA ALA A 529 -12.02 -10.74 20.52
C ALA A 529 -12.51 -9.30 20.36
N PHE A 530 -11.72 -8.33 20.84
CA PHE A 530 -11.95 -6.90 20.63
C PHE A 530 -10.61 -6.15 20.61
N ARG A 531 -10.60 -4.95 20.05
CA ARG A 531 -9.41 -4.13 19.92
C ARG A 531 -9.57 -2.79 20.63
N ILE A 532 -8.56 -2.40 21.40
CA ILE A 532 -8.53 -1.13 22.14
C ILE A 532 -7.11 -0.60 22.08
N ASP A 533 -6.94 0.68 21.75
CA ASP A 533 -5.64 1.38 21.67
C ASP A 533 -4.60 0.61 20.83
N GLY A 534 -5.00 0.11 19.67
CA GLY A 534 -4.12 -0.62 18.75
C GLY A 534 -3.72 -2.02 19.22
N ARG A 535 -4.33 -2.56 20.28
CA ARG A 535 -4.07 -3.91 20.78
C ARG A 535 -5.32 -4.78 20.78
N THR A 536 -5.16 -6.00 20.28
CA THR A 536 -6.22 -7.01 20.22
C THR A 536 -6.19 -7.92 21.45
N TYR A 537 -7.33 -8.08 22.09
CA TYR A 537 -7.54 -8.92 23.27
C TYR A 537 -8.47 -10.08 22.90
N TYR A 538 -8.02 -11.31 23.10
CA TYR A 538 -8.78 -12.52 22.77
C TYR A 538 -8.32 -13.71 23.60
N LYS A 539 -9.16 -14.74 23.72
CA LYS A 539 -8.78 -16.02 24.33
C LYS A 539 -8.04 -16.88 23.30
N ARG A 540 -6.75 -17.14 23.50
CA ARG A 540 -6.02 -18.14 22.69
C ARG A 540 -6.68 -19.51 22.87
N ARG A 541 -7.04 -20.15 21.76
CA ARG A 541 -7.67 -21.47 21.74
C ARG A 541 -6.67 -22.56 21.40
#